data_AF-A0A7S1BZR3-F1
#
_entry.id   AF-A0A7S1BZR3-F1
#
_cell.length_a   1.000
_cell.length_b   1.000
_cell.length_c   1.000
_cell.angle_alpha   90.00
_cell.angle_beta   90.00
_cell.angle_gamma   90.00
#
_symmetry.space_group_name_H-M   'P 1'
#
loop_
_entity.id
_entity.type
_entity.pdbx_description
1 polymer ?
#
loop_
_entity_poly.entity_id
_entity_poly.type
_entity_poly.pdbx_seq_one_letter_code
_entity_poly.pdbx_strand_id
1 'polypeptide(L)'
;MSFSQKVTAMSRTMTFVTPKFVKIVDWRLAALNYFLSLVIVVYVLLQIFMSKNFLETEVPLGHFTSWARIEPDYYSSQSETKIPCSNLTNYTFMFDERDSFKDVRCAFLSGDELITKTPTGDLFIATHLEEKITFRSPEPDGGCASNITFTDGDEPVDLSPDRFKGFEGRPGLCSYEKKVNWLTVGAEQVKIFIRHEASAEKVSKRKVPNPRTIIQGPDGTVFSTFEGRIELSLAKILEIAKVDLDKRFADHYNYNTQDPDPNLGIGPDKKRTPIARLSGVRISMALKYYNHGLDDKSFKNIAIGPKTPYAILEINPSFSWTSLGQKLTYRSNRESLDDPITMKDGVPDGYMLTMYPRGISIDISTSGIVGSFSFSYLLNQIITGLVLLGTASTICTMVAKYMLGTKSKIYSRMMQEEVNVDRDAAKYALQGMLATKQYRKLEMIDGVEGITLDELHQEIKKAFCGDVVENKTGSSGPNLSDHECLILAMYIMRVADDEAKERFLKGLPNLTVSEMGDGRSINLSEWTEIMTGDVIDNEMLKEIIKGEND
;
A
#
# COMPACT_ATOMS: atom_id res chain seq x y z
N MET A 1 -30.71 -11.38 -52.24
CA MET A 1 -30.80 -12.35 -51.12
C MET A 1 -31.93 -11.97 -50.19
N SER A 2 -32.88 -12.89 -49.99
CA SER A 2 -34.00 -12.74 -49.04
C SER A 2 -33.48 -12.56 -47.60
N PHE A 3 -34.21 -11.84 -46.75
CA PHE A 3 -33.88 -11.67 -45.32
C PHE A 3 -33.61 -13.02 -44.62
N SER A 4 -34.32 -14.08 -45.02
CA SER A 4 -34.12 -15.46 -44.56
C SER A 4 -32.72 -16.02 -44.92
N GLN A 5 -32.20 -15.72 -46.11
CA GLN A 5 -30.85 -16.14 -46.52
C GLN A 5 -29.76 -15.43 -45.71
N LYS A 6 -29.96 -14.14 -45.40
CA LYS A 6 -29.01 -13.37 -44.57
C LYS A 6 -28.97 -13.85 -43.12
N VAL A 7 -30.13 -14.18 -42.54
CA VAL A 7 -30.23 -14.73 -41.17
C VAL A 7 -29.63 -16.14 -41.09
N THR A 8 -29.83 -16.97 -42.12
CA THR A 8 -29.25 -18.33 -42.19
C THR A 8 -27.73 -18.27 -42.35
N ALA A 9 -27.21 -17.37 -43.19
CA ALA A 9 -25.78 -17.13 -43.32
C ALA A 9 -25.17 -16.59 -42.00
N MET A 10 -25.84 -15.68 -41.31
CA MET A 10 -25.42 -15.13 -40.02
C MET A 10 -25.46 -16.17 -38.89
N SER A 11 -26.46 -17.06 -38.87
CA SER A 11 -26.54 -18.16 -37.92
C SER A 11 -25.37 -19.14 -38.06
N ARG A 12 -24.92 -19.39 -39.31
CA ARG A 12 -23.82 -20.31 -39.59
C ARG A 12 -22.43 -19.74 -39.32
N THR A 13 -22.29 -18.41 -39.17
CA THR A 13 -21.04 -17.77 -38.68
C THR A 13 -21.00 -17.62 -37.16
N MET A 14 -22.10 -17.86 -36.46
CA MET A 14 -22.15 -17.90 -34.99
C MET A 14 -21.57 -19.21 -34.49
N THR A 15 -20.26 -19.27 -34.34
CA THR A 15 -19.56 -20.41 -33.74
C THR A 15 -19.53 -20.26 -32.22
N PHE A 16 -19.84 -21.34 -31.51
CA PHE A 16 -19.71 -21.43 -30.05
C PHE A 16 -18.67 -22.50 -29.72
N VAL A 17 -17.52 -22.06 -29.22
CA VAL A 17 -16.41 -22.96 -28.86
C VAL A 17 -16.55 -23.33 -27.39
N THR A 18 -16.60 -24.62 -27.09
CA THR A 18 -16.56 -25.13 -25.72
C THR A 18 -15.31 -25.97 -25.48
N PRO A 19 -14.67 -25.85 -24.31
CA PRO A 19 -13.61 -26.76 -23.93
C PRO A 19 -14.15 -28.18 -23.73
N LYS A 20 -13.48 -29.17 -24.32
CA LYS A 20 -13.76 -30.60 -24.09
C LYS A 20 -13.19 -31.00 -22.73
N PHE A 21 -14.05 -31.39 -21.80
CA PHE A 21 -13.63 -31.88 -20.47
C PHE A 21 -13.79 -33.39 -20.35
N VAL A 22 -12.86 -34.02 -19.64
CA VAL A 22 -12.93 -35.43 -19.26
C VAL A 22 -13.28 -35.53 -17.78
N LYS A 23 -14.41 -36.19 -17.47
CA LYS A 23 -14.87 -36.38 -16.09
C LYS A 23 -14.17 -37.60 -15.47
N ILE A 24 -13.25 -37.36 -14.55
CA ILE A 24 -12.59 -38.42 -13.76
C ILE A 24 -13.37 -38.64 -12.47
N VAL A 25 -13.86 -39.85 -12.24
CA VAL A 25 -14.58 -40.24 -11.01
C VAL A 25 -13.60 -40.91 -10.05
N ASP A 26 -12.89 -40.13 -9.24
CA ASP A 26 -12.04 -40.60 -8.13
C ASP A 26 -12.23 -39.72 -6.88
N TRP A 27 -12.55 -40.35 -5.74
CA TRP A 27 -12.83 -39.64 -4.49
C TRP A 27 -11.61 -38.91 -3.92
N ARG A 28 -10.39 -39.37 -4.20
CA ARG A 28 -9.14 -38.77 -3.67
C ARG A 28 -8.88 -37.43 -4.32
N LEU A 29 -9.05 -37.37 -5.65
CA LEU A 29 -8.93 -36.14 -6.43
C LEU A 29 -10.06 -35.16 -6.10
N ALA A 30 -11.29 -35.67 -5.92
CA ALA A 30 -12.41 -34.86 -5.49
C ALA A 30 -12.17 -34.26 -4.09
N ALA A 31 -11.74 -35.07 -3.12
CA ALA A 31 -11.45 -34.62 -1.77
C ALA A 31 -10.32 -33.57 -1.75
N LEU A 32 -9.24 -33.77 -2.50
CA LEU A 32 -8.16 -32.80 -2.62
C LEU A 32 -8.65 -31.48 -3.22
N ASN A 33 -9.43 -31.53 -4.30
CA ASN A 33 -9.95 -30.33 -4.96
C ASN A 33 -10.90 -29.54 -4.06
N TYR A 34 -11.82 -30.23 -3.37
CA TYR A 34 -12.73 -29.59 -2.42
C TYR A 34 -11.99 -29.02 -1.22
N PHE A 35 -10.99 -29.73 -0.69
CA PHE A 35 -10.17 -29.23 0.41
C PHE A 35 -9.39 -27.96 0.01
N LEU A 36 -8.68 -27.98 -1.12
CA LEU A 36 -7.93 -26.82 -1.62
C LEU A 36 -8.87 -25.64 -1.91
N SER A 37 -10.03 -25.91 -2.53
CA SER A 37 -11.02 -24.88 -2.80
C SER A 37 -11.57 -24.26 -1.51
N LEU A 38 -11.86 -25.08 -0.50
CA LEU A 38 -12.29 -24.59 0.81
C LEU A 38 -11.23 -23.71 1.47
N VAL A 39 -9.96 -24.15 1.46
CA VAL A 39 -8.84 -23.38 2.01
C VAL A 39 -8.71 -22.02 1.31
N ILE A 40 -8.83 -21.99 -0.02
CA ILE A 40 -8.77 -20.75 -0.79
C ILE A 40 -9.95 -19.83 -0.48
N VAL A 41 -11.17 -20.36 -0.41
CA VAL A 41 -12.36 -19.56 -0.07
C VAL A 41 -12.22 -18.96 1.33
N VAL A 42 -11.80 -19.75 2.32
CA VAL A 42 -11.56 -19.25 3.69
C VAL A 42 -10.45 -18.20 3.69
N TYR A 43 -9.35 -18.43 2.99
CA TYR A 43 -8.25 -17.47 2.86
C TYR A 43 -8.70 -16.14 2.24
N VAL A 44 -9.47 -16.19 1.15
CA VAL A 44 -9.99 -14.99 0.48
C VAL A 44 -10.96 -14.23 1.39
N LEU A 45 -11.85 -14.93 2.11
CA LEU A 45 -12.75 -14.30 3.07
C LEU A 45 -11.96 -13.64 4.21
N LEU A 46 -10.95 -14.32 4.76
CA LEU A 46 -10.08 -13.74 5.78
C LEU A 46 -9.34 -12.50 5.25
N GLN A 47 -8.83 -12.53 4.02
CA GLN A 47 -8.20 -11.36 3.39
C GLN A 47 -9.18 -10.19 3.22
N ILE A 48 -10.40 -10.45 2.77
CA ILE A 48 -11.41 -9.40 2.59
C ILE A 48 -11.76 -8.75 3.94
N PHE A 49 -12.01 -9.55 4.99
CA PHE A 49 -12.49 -9.03 6.27
C PHE A 49 -11.37 -8.54 7.20
N MET A 50 -10.26 -9.26 7.33
CA MET A 50 -9.15 -8.89 8.24
C MET A 50 -8.30 -7.77 7.64
N SER A 51 -7.95 -7.86 6.35
CA SER A 51 -7.15 -6.82 5.68
C SER A 51 -8.01 -5.66 5.19
N LYS A 52 -9.35 -5.78 5.25
CA LYS A 52 -10.32 -4.77 4.82
C LYS A 52 -10.11 -4.32 3.37
N ASN A 53 -9.68 -5.24 2.51
CA ASN A 53 -9.35 -4.97 1.09
C ASN A 53 -10.56 -4.51 0.25
N PHE A 54 -11.77 -4.52 0.81
CA PHE A 54 -12.96 -3.92 0.20
C PHE A 54 -13.00 -2.38 0.35
N LEU A 55 -12.08 -1.81 1.13
CA LEU A 55 -11.92 -0.38 1.29
C LEU A 55 -10.84 0.13 0.33
N GLU A 56 -11.16 1.19 -0.39
CA GLU A 56 -10.16 2.02 -1.06
C GLU A 56 -9.54 2.95 -0.03
N THR A 57 -8.23 2.85 0.16
CA THR A 57 -7.49 3.58 1.19
C THR A 57 -6.68 4.75 0.64
N GLU A 58 -6.60 5.83 1.41
CA GLU A 58 -5.83 7.03 1.11
C GLU A 58 -5.15 7.54 2.38
N VAL A 59 -3.97 8.16 2.24
CA VAL A 59 -3.33 8.92 3.32
C VAL A 59 -3.99 10.30 3.35
N PRO A 60 -4.72 10.66 4.42
CA PRO A 60 -5.42 11.93 4.48
C PRO A 60 -4.42 13.09 4.67
N LEU A 61 -4.75 14.23 4.07
CA LEU A 61 -4.06 15.49 4.32
C LEU A 61 -4.61 16.10 5.62
N GLY A 62 -3.76 16.21 6.62
CA GLY A 62 -4.09 16.84 7.89
C GLY A 62 -3.66 18.29 7.92
N HIS A 63 -4.61 19.21 8.10
CA HIS A 63 -4.33 20.61 8.39
C HIS A 63 -4.48 20.84 9.90
N PHE A 64 -3.56 21.56 10.50
CA PHE A 64 -3.67 21.95 11.90
C PHE A 64 -3.31 23.41 12.10
N THR A 65 -3.84 23.98 13.17
CA THR A 65 -3.39 25.26 13.70
C THR A 65 -3.30 25.13 15.21
N SER A 66 -2.15 25.49 15.73
CA SER A 66 -1.88 25.50 17.16
C SER A 66 -1.67 26.92 17.65
N TRP A 67 -2.01 27.17 18.91
CA TRP A 67 -1.61 28.36 19.63
C TRP A 67 -1.55 28.04 21.11
N ALA A 68 -0.74 28.79 21.86
CA ALA A 68 -0.70 28.70 23.30
C ALA A 68 -1.21 29.99 23.93
N ARG A 69 -1.72 29.90 25.16
CA ARG A 69 -2.20 31.03 25.94
C ARG A 69 -1.79 30.85 27.38
N ILE A 70 -1.46 31.97 28.02
CA ILE A 70 -1.23 32.08 29.44
C ILE A 70 -2.55 32.40 30.16
N GLU A 71 -2.81 31.69 31.25
CA GLU A 71 -3.95 31.92 32.13
C GLU A 71 -3.52 32.49 33.49
N PRO A 72 -4.42 33.02 34.32
CA PRO A 72 -4.08 33.61 35.62
C PRO A 72 -3.26 32.67 36.53
N ASP A 73 -3.48 31.36 36.41
CA ASP A 73 -2.77 30.33 37.16
C ASP A 73 -1.25 30.38 36.92
N TYR A 74 -0.80 30.76 35.72
CA TYR A 74 0.61 30.97 35.41
C TYR A 74 1.23 32.05 36.30
N TYR A 75 0.60 33.23 36.39
CA TYR A 75 1.11 34.31 37.22
C TYR A 75 1.11 33.94 38.71
N SER A 76 0.13 33.16 39.17
CA SER A 76 0.10 32.63 40.54
C SER A 76 1.19 31.56 40.81
N SER A 77 1.72 30.96 39.74
CA SER A 77 2.80 29.96 39.82
C SER A 77 4.19 30.59 39.84
N GLN A 78 4.32 31.86 39.46
CA GLN A 78 5.56 32.62 39.52
C GLN A 78 5.87 33.03 40.96
N SER A 79 6.70 32.25 41.65
CA SER A 79 7.18 32.55 43.01
C SER A 79 8.61 32.04 43.20
N GLU A 80 9.43 32.82 43.89
CA GLU A 80 10.80 32.44 44.28
C GLU A 80 10.84 31.20 45.19
N THR A 81 9.74 30.89 45.86
CA THR A 81 9.62 29.72 46.76
C THR A 81 9.29 28.42 46.02
N LYS A 82 8.90 28.51 44.74
CA LYS A 82 8.51 27.35 43.91
C LYS A 82 9.68 26.85 43.08
N ILE A 83 9.66 25.58 42.72
CA ILE A 83 10.61 24.98 41.76
C ILE A 83 10.43 25.69 40.40
N PRO A 84 11.51 26.07 39.70
CA PRO A 84 12.93 25.74 39.94
C PRO A 84 13.69 26.66 40.91
N CYS A 85 13.08 27.76 41.40
CA CYS A 85 13.77 28.80 42.17
C CYS A 85 14.21 28.38 43.57
N SER A 86 13.52 27.42 44.17
CA SER A 86 13.85 26.93 45.51
C SER A 86 15.20 26.19 45.59
N ASN A 87 15.73 25.67 44.47
CA ASN A 87 17.01 24.96 44.46
C ASN A 87 17.81 25.14 43.15
N LEU A 88 18.32 26.36 42.94
CA LEU A 88 19.05 26.75 41.74
C LEU A 88 20.38 25.98 41.54
N THR A 89 21.02 25.51 42.62
CA THR A 89 22.31 24.80 42.54
C THR A 89 22.21 23.46 41.82
N ASN A 90 21.05 22.79 41.88
CA ASN A 90 20.83 21.51 41.21
C ASN A 90 20.88 21.60 39.68
N TYR A 91 20.61 22.78 39.13
CA TYR A 91 20.55 23.02 37.68
C TYR A 91 21.90 23.38 37.06
N THR A 92 22.97 23.42 37.86
CA THR A 92 24.32 23.64 37.34
C THR A 92 24.79 22.44 36.51
N PHE A 93 25.34 22.73 35.33
CA PHE A 93 25.81 21.71 34.39
C PHE A 93 27.01 22.22 33.59
N MET A 94 28.04 21.40 33.41
CA MET A 94 29.19 21.72 32.57
C MET A 94 29.16 20.89 31.29
N PHE A 95 28.79 21.53 30.16
CA PHE A 95 28.80 20.86 28.86
C PHE A 95 30.23 20.65 28.36
N ASP A 96 31.09 21.68 28.43
CA ASP A 96 32.54 21.62 28.21
C ASP A 96 33.26 22.76 28.97
N GLU A 97 34.53 23.04 28.66
CA GLU A 97 35.31 24.12 29.29
C GLU A 97 34.83 25.54 28.88
N ARG A 98 34.15 25.68 27.73
CA ARG A 98 33.66 26.95 27.17
C ARG A 98 32.18 27.20 27.49
N ASP A 99 31.39 26.12 27.57
CA ASP A 99 29.96 26.11 27.80
C ASP A 99 29.64 25.47 29.16
N SER A 100 29.73 26.31 30.19
CA SER A 100 29.32 25.96 31.54
C SER A 100 28.09 26.75 31.98
N PHE A 101 27.06 26.04 32.41
CA PHE A 101 25.83 26.59 32.98
C PHE A 101 26.02 26.79 34.47
N LYS A 102 26.80 27.83 34.80
CA LYS A 102 27.04 28.33 36.15
C LYS A 102 26.31 29.69 36.26
N ASP A 103 25.95 30.12 37.46
CA ASP A 103 25.14 31.33 37.69
C ASP A 103 23.69 31.25 37.18
N VAL A 104 22.97 30.25 37.70
CA VAL A 104 21.54 30.05 37.42
C VAL A 104 20.68 30.95 38.32
N ARG A 105 19.77 31.71 37.71
CA ARG A 105 18.79 32.60 38.35
C ARG A 105 17.39 32.32 37.83
N CYS A 106 16.37 32.80 38.53
CA CYS A 106 15.00 32.72 38.05
C CYS A 106 14.59 33.91 37.19
N ALA A 107 13.83 33.64 36.14
CA ALA A 107 13.19 34.66 35.31
C ALA A 107 11.67 34.56 35.39
N PHE A 108 11.05 35.70 35.65
CA PHE A 108 9.61 35.90 35.65
C PHE A 108 9.22 36.52 34.31
N LEU A 109 8.99 35.66 33.31
CA LEU A 109 8.69 36.09 31.96
C LEU A 109 7.20 36.34 31.77
N SER A 110 6.89 37.28 30.89
CA SER A 110 5.54 37.45 30.34
C SER A 110 5.24 36.36 29.30
N GLY A 111 3.97 36.22 28.93
CA GLY A 111 3.57 35.15 27.99
C GLY A 111 4.15 35.28 26.59
N ASP A 112 4.34 36.51 26.12
CA ASP A 112 4.91 36.78 24.79
C ASP A 112 6.42 36.55 24.74
N GLU A 113 7.10 36.57 25.90
CA GLU A 113 8.53 36.22 26.02
C GLU A 113 8.73 34.71 26.15
N LEU A 114 7.76 34.02 26.73
CA LEU A 114 7.82 32.58 26.99
C LEU A 114 7.48 31.74 25.75
N ILE A 115 6.45 32.16 24.99
CA ILE A 115 5.85 31.37 23.91
C ILE A 115 6.30 31.94 22.56
N THR A 116 6.93 31.10 21.74
CA THR A 116 7.23 31.43 20.34
C THR A 116 6.52 30.45 19.43
N LYS A 117 5.78 30.98 18.44
CA LYS A 117 5.17 30.18 17.38
C LYS A 117 6.06 30.20 16.14
N THR A 118 6.41 29.03 15.63
CA THR A 118 7.18 28.91 14.39
C THR A 118 6.28 29.07 13.16
N PRO A 119 6.84 29.41 11.99
CA PRO A 119 6.06 29.53 10.75
C PRO A 119 5.34 28.25 10.31
N THR A 120 5.88 27.08 10.67
CA THR A 120 5.29 25.77 10.39
C THR A 120 4.07 25.44 11.25
N GLY A 121 3.81 26.25 12.28
CA GLY A 121 2.73 26.03 13.23
C GLY A 121 3.14 25.23 14.47
N ASP A 122 4.43 24.93 14.63
CA ASP A 122 4.98 24.33 15.84
C ASP A 122 5.12 25.38 16.96
N LEU A 123 5.07 24.94 18.21
CA LEU A 123 5.14 25.81 19.39
C LEU A 123 6.44 25.56 20.13
N PHE A 124 7.11 26.63 20.53
CA PHE A 124 8.26 26.60 21.40
C PHE A 124 7.96 27.33 22.70
N ILE A 125 8.25 26.70 23.83
CA ILE A 125 8.05 27.26 25.17
C ILE A 125 9.41 27.30 25.87
N ALA A 126 9.90 28.51 26.15
CA ALA A 126 11.21 28.70 26.77
C ALA A 126 11.21 28.22 28.23
N THR A 127 12.08 27.27 28.56
CA THR A 127 12.30 26.81 29.95
C THR A 127 13.60 27.36 30.54
N HIS A 128 14.54 27.72 29.66
CA HIS A 128 15.84 28.29 29.98
C HIS A 128 16.18 29.40 28.98
N LEU A 129 16.73 30.51 29.46
CA LEU A 129 17.32 31.55 28.63
C LEU A 129 18.78 31.73 29.04
N GLU A 130 19.70 31.58 28.10
CA GLU A 130 21.07 32.00 28.31
C GLU A 130 21.21 33.45 27.82
N GLU A 131 21.52 34.34 28.75
CA GLU A 131 21.81 35.74 28.47
C GLU A 131 23.32 35.91 28.38
N LYS A 132 23.79 36.43 27.25
CA LYS A 132 25.19 36.74 27.01
C LYS A 132 25.31 38.22 26.68
N ILE A 133 25.97 38.95 27.56
CA ILE A 133 26.37 40.34 27.32
C ILE A 133 27.83 40.29 26.86
N THR A 134 28.07 40.73 25.63
CA THR A 134 29.44 40.81 25.09
C THR A 134 29.79 42.26 24.84
N PHE A 135 30.95 42.68 25.33
CA PHE A 135 31.56 43.98 25.05
C PHE A 135 32.75 43.76 24.10
N ARG A 136 32.86 44.57 23.06
CA ARG A 136 34.02 44.57 22.16
C ARG A 136 34.59 45.98 22.09
N SER A 137 35.91 46.08 22.03
CA SER A 137 36.62 47.35 21.82
C SER A 137 37.89 47.11 21.02
N PRO A 138 38.41 48.12 20.30
CA PRO A 138 39.73 48.04 19.68
C PRO A 138 40.81 47.65 20.70
N GLU A 139 41.82 46.91 20.24
CA GLU A 139 42.97 46.55 21.09
C GLU A 139 43.79 47.81 21.41
N PRO A 140 43.99 48.16 22.70
CA PRO A 140 44.85 49.27 23.07
C PRO A 140 46.32 48.89 22.89
N ASP A 141 47.22 49.88 22.81
CA ASP A 141 48.67 49.69 22.58
C ASP A 141 49.37 48.77 23.63
N GLY A 142 48.71 48.47 24.75
CA GLY A 142 49.17 47.56 25.81
C GLY A 142 48.59 46.14 25.77
N GLY A 143 47.80 45.80 24.76
CA GLY A 143 47.10 44.51 24.63
C GLY A 143 45.81 44.41 25.46
N CYS A 144 45.06 43.33 25.26
CA CYS A 144 43.77 43.13 25.94
C CYS A 144 43.93 42.69 27.41
N ALA A 145 43.10 43.26 28.29
CA ALA A 145 43.02 42.82 29.67
C ALA A 145 42.41 41.40 29.76
N SER A 146 42.79 40.63 30.77
CA SER A 146 42.21 39.29 30.99
C SER A 146 40.76 39.35 31.47
N ASN A 147 40.41 40.38 32.25
CA ASN A 147 39.06 40.66 32.73
C ASN A 147 38.85 42.16 32.83
N ILE A 148 37.61 42.62 32.67
CA ILE A 148 37.20 44.00 32.95
C ILE A 148 36.02 44.00 33.91
N THR A 149 35.96 45.02 34.77
CA THR A 149 34.84 45.28 35.68
C THR A 149 34.17 46.57 35.26
N PHE A 150 32.87 46.53 35.04
CA PHE A 150 32.07 47.73 34.87
C PHE A 150 31.40 48.03 36.21
N THR A 151 31.64 49.22 36.74
CA THR A 151 30.89 49.75 37.87
C THR A 151 29.70 50.52 37.31
N ASP A 152 28.50 50.09 37.65
CA ASP A 152 27.28 50.87 37.40
C ASP A 152 27.44 52.23 38.09
N GLY A 153 27.04 53.30 37.41
CA GLY A 153 27.21 54.67 37.90
C GLY A 153 26.61 54.86 39.29
N ASP A 154 27.39 55.48 40.18
CA ASP A 154 27.03 56.05 41.48
C ASP A 154 25.82 55.45 42.21
N GLU A 155 25.90 54.21 42.71
CA GLU A 155 25.18 53.79 43.94
C GLU A 155 25.90 52.62 44.67
N PRO A 156 25.73 52.48 46.00
CA PRO A 156 26.66 51.77 46.88
C PRO A 156 26.41 50.26 46.99
N VAL A 157 27.53 49.53 47.07
CA VAL A 157 27.82 48.31 47.88
C VAL A 157 26.63 47.35 48.14
N ASP A 158 26.51 46.32 47.31
CA ASP A 158 26.46 44.89 47.74
C ASP A 158 26.40 43.89 46.57
N LEU A 159 26.45 44.35 45.32
CA LEU A 159 26.65 43.48 44.16
C LEU A 159 28.13 43.42 43.83
N SER A 160 28.71 42.22 43.86
CA SER A 160 30.07 41.97 43.35
C SER A 160 30.24 42.64 41.99
N PRO A 161 31.32 43.40 41.73
CA PRO A 161 31.49 44.11 40.46
C PRO A 161 31.34 43.11 39.31
N ASP A 162 30.52 43.46 38.32
CA ASP A 162 30.24 42.59 37.18
C ASP A 162 31.53 42.36 36.38
N ARG A 163 32.18 41.22 36.62
CA ARG A 163 33.43 40.82 35.95
C ARG A 163 33.10 40.18 34.60
N PHE A 164 33.55 40.80 33.52
CA PHE A 164 33.52 40.22 32.18
C PHE A 164 34.86 39.53 31.91
N LYS A 165 34.81 38.31 31.38
CA LYS A 165 36.01 37.52 31.05
C LYS A 165 36.41 37.74 29.60
N GLY A 166 37.70 37.92 29.34
CA GLY A 166 38.23 37.99 27.98
C GLY A 166 38.07 36.64 27.26
N PHE A 167 37.65 36.67 25.99
CA PHE A 167 37.57 35.49 25.12
C PHE A 167 38.13 35.82 23.73
N GLU A 168 38.88 34.87 23.14
CA GLU A 168 39.72 34.98 21.92
C GLU A 168 39.37 36.16 20.99
N GLY A 169 40.21 37.20 21.03
CA GLY A 169 40.12 38.35 20.14
C GLY A 169 40.77 38.08 18.79
N ARG A 170 40.18 38.57 17.70
CA ARG A 170 40.93 38.77 16.45
C ARG A 170 42.09 39.73 16.73
N PRO A 171 43.22 39.65 15.99
CA PRO A 171 44.29 40.64 16.12
C PRO A 171 43.71 42.06 16.00
N GLY A 172 43.95 42.93 16.99
CA GLY A 172 43.42 44.30 17.00
C GLY A 172 42.06 44.48 17.68
N LEU A 173 41.47 43.45 18.32
CA LEU A 173 40.17 43.56 19.00
C LEU A 173 40.14 42.82 20.34
N CYS A 174 39.72 43.51 21.40
CA CYS A 174 39.40 42.93 22.69
C CYS A 174 37.93 42.56 22.78
N SER A 175 37.62 41.36 23.28
CA SER A 175 36.24 40.86 23.46
C SER A 175 36.06 40.31 24.86
N TYR A 176 35.00 40.75 25.54
CA TYR A 176 34.71 40.40 26.92
C TYR A 176 33.27 39.94 27.06
N GLU A 177 33.04 38.92 27.87
CA GLU A 177 31.74 38.26 28.00
C GLU A 177 31.29 38.09 29.46
N LYS A 178 29.99 38.28 29.68
CA LYS A 178 29.24 37.87 30.87
C LYS A 178 28.09 36.96 30.44
N LYS A 179 28.04 35.74 30.99
CA LYS A 179 26.94 34.77 30.80
C LYS A 179 26.08 34.70 32.07
N VAL A 180 24.76 34.74 31.92
CA VAL A 180 23.79 34.49 33.01
C VAL A 180 22.75 33.49 32.52
N ASN A 181 22.41 32.52 33.36
CA ASN A 181 21.45 31.47 33.02
C ASN A 181 20.14 31.70 33.75
N TRP A 182 19.06 31.89 32.99
CA TRP A 182 17.74 32.18 33.54
C TRP A 182 16.82 30.97 33.38
N LEU A 183 16.21 30.48 34.46
CA LEU A 183 15.19 29.45 34.42
C LEU A 183 13.80 30.08 34.54
N THR A 184 12.90 29.69 33.64
CA THR A 184 11.54 30.21 33.64
C THR A 184 10.68 29.48 34.66
N VAL A 185 9.81 30.22 35.33
CA VAL A 185 8.92 29.71 36.37
C VAL A 185 7.50 29.61 35.82
N GLY A 186 6.87 28.45 36.01
CA GLY A 186 5.46 28.27 35.66
C GLY A 186 5.20 27.87 34.21
N ALA A 187 6.23 27.58 33.41
CA ALA A 187 6.07 27.19 32.01
C ALA A 187 5.10 26.01 31.81
N GLU A 188 4.97 25.13 32.81
CA GLU A 188 4.06 23.99 32.84
C GLU A 188 2.58 24.38 32.83
N GLN A 189 2.24 25.61 33.26
CA GLN A 189 0.87 26.11 33.30
C GLN A 189 0.38 26.69 31.96
N VAL A 190 1.24 26.73 30.94
CA VAL A 190 0.86 27.19 29.60
C VAL A 190 -0.19 26.25 29.01
N LYS A 191 -1.32 26.80 28.55
CA LYS A 191 -2.34 26.03 27.85
C LYS A 191 -2.11 26.06 26.35
N ILE A 192 -2.16 24.88 25.74
CA ILE A 192 -1.97 24.66 24.32
C ILE A 192 -3.29 24.23 23.70
N PHE A 193 -3.64 24.88 22.61
CA PHE A 193 -4.84 24.64 21.83
C PHE A 193 -4.44 24.12 20.47
N ILE A 194 -5.03 23.00 20.05
CA ILE A 194 -4.82 22.43 18.72
C ILE A 194 -6.18 22.26 18.05
N ARG A 195 -6.34 22.93 16.91
CA ARG A 195 -7.46 22.73 15.99
C ARG A 195 -6.93 22.00 14.77
N HIS A 196 -7.65 20.98 14.34
CA HIS A 196 -7.20 20.16 13.22
C HIS A 196 -8.35 19.73 12.31
N GLU A 197 -8.03 19.43 11.07
CA GLU A 197 -8.95 19.06 10.01
C GLU A 197 -8.32 17.93 9.19
N ALA A 198 -9.09 16.88 8.96
CA ALA A 198 -8.71 15.81 8.06
C ALA A 198 -9.40 16.00 6.71
N SER A 199 -8.64 15.96 5.62
CA SER A 199 -9.16 15.95 4.25
C SER A 199 -8.70 14.70 3.52
N ALA A 200 -9.61 14.01 2.86
CA ALA A 200 -9.31 12.88 1.98
C ALA A 200 -9.91 13.16 0.60
N GLU A 201 -9.06 13.39 -0.38
CA GLU A 201 -9.44 13.95 -1.66
C GLU A 201 -10.03 12.88 -2.59
N LYS A 202 -9.48 11.67 -2.55
CA LYS A 202 -9.94 10.54 -3.37
C LYS A 202 -11.11 9.82 -2.72
N VAL A 203 -11.03 9.59 -1.41
CA VAL A 203 -11.88 8.63 -0.69
C VAL A 203 -13.21 9.22 -0.23
N SER A 204 -13.22 10.46 0.28
CA SER A 204 -14.43 11.06 0.86
C SER A 204 -14.82 12.38 0.23
N LYS A 205 -13.89 13.08 -0.45
CA LYS A 205 -14.04 14.48 -0.93
C LYS A 205 -14.55 15.45 0.14
N ARG A 206 -14.54 15.02 1.41
CA ARG A 206 -15.13 15.73 2.54
C ARG A 206 -14.05 16.06 3.53
N LYS A 207 -14.05 17.32 3.91
CA LYS A 207 -13.27 17.85 5.02
C LYS A 207 -14.01 17.51 6.31
N VAL A 208 -13.31 16.88 7.24
CA VAL A 208 -13.84 16.57 8.57
C VAL A 208 -13.17 17.53 9.55
N PRO A 209 -13.86 18.60 9.97
CA PRO A 209 -13.31 19.54 10.93
C PRO A 209 -13.33 18.92 12.33
N ASN A 210 -12.22 19.02 13.05
CA ASN A 210 -12.02 18.56 14.43
C ASN A 210 -12.64 17.18 14.72
N PRO A 211 -12.18 16.11 14.05
CA PRO A 211 -12.65 14.78 14.34
C PRO A 211 -12.36 14.40 15.79
N ARG A 212 -13.19 13.49 16.34
CA ARG A 212 -13.00 12.93 17.68
C ARG A 212 -11.56 12.45 17.84
N THR A 213 -10.85 12.95 18.85
CA THR A 213 -9.42 12.71 19.04
C THR A 213 -9.14 11.92 20.30
N ILE A 214 -8.42 10.82 20.18
CA ILE A 214 -7.97 9.97 21.29
C ILE A 214 -6.50 10.29 21.57
N ILE A 215 -6.14 10.56 22.81
CA ILE A 215 -4.75 10.87 23.18
C ILE A 215 -4.08 9.64 23.76
N GLN A 216 -2.93 9.30 23.20
CA GLN A 216 -2.10 8.17 23.59
C GLN A 216 -0.72 8.66 24.02
N GLY A 217 -0.23 8.11 25.13
CA GLY A 217 1.16 8.28 25.53
C GLY A 217 2.09 7.29 24.84
N PRO A 218 3.40 7.32 25.19
CA PRO A 218 4.42 6.49 24.53
C PRO A 218 4.17 4.98 24.60
N ASP A 219 3.50 4.52 25.65
CA ASP A 219 3.22 3.09 25.88
C ASP A 219 1.89 2.62 25.22
N GLY A 220 1.23 3.49 24.46
CA GLY A 220 -0.09 3.24 23.88
C GLY A 220 -1.26 3.36 24.86
N THR A 221 -1.00 3.79 26.10
CA THR A 221 -2.05 4.03 27.10
C THR A 221 -2.92 5.22 26.69
N VAL A 222 -4.23 5.01 26.66
CA VAL A 222 -5.20 6.06 26.34
C VAL A 222 -5.48 6.91 27.58
N PHE A 223 -5.23 8.22 27.48
CA PHE A 223 -5.38 9.15 28.60
C PHE A 223 -6.73 9.88 28.59
N SER A 224 -7.14 10.39 27.42
CA SER A 224 -8.36 11.18 27.30
C SER A 224 -8.86 11.19 25.86
N THR A 225 -10.15 11.45 25.70
CA THR A 225 -10.79 11.61 24.38
C THR A 225 -11.45 12.98 24.31
N PHE A 226 -11.20 13.71 23.22
CA PHE A 226 -11.76 15.03 22.96
C PHE A 226 -12.72 14.99 21.78
N GLU A 227 -13.83 15.71 21.89
CA GLU A 227 -14.73 16.01 20.78
C GLU A 227 -14.57 17.49 20.44
N GLY A 228 -13.94 17.80 19.30
CA GLY A 228 -13.65 19.17 18.90
C GLY A 228 -12.18 19.59 19.11
N ARG A 229 -11.97 20.83 19.56
CA ARG A 229 -10.63 21.40 19.79
C ARG A 229 -9.94 20.67 20.93
N ILE A 230 -8.65 20.37 20.75
CA ILE A 230 -7.82 19.77 21.79
C ILE A 230 -7.31 20.88 22.69
N GLU A 231 -7.51 20.73 24.00
CA GLU A 231 -7.10 21.69 25.02
C GLU A 231 -6.32 20.96 26.11
N LEU A 232 -5.02 21.24 26.19
CA LEU A 232 -4.12 20.59 27.16
C LEU A 232 -3.20 21.62 27.78
N SER A 233 -2.97 21.52 29.09
CA SER A 233 -1.85 22.23 29.71
C SER A 233 -0.54 21.53 29.38
N LEU A 234 0.57 22.28 29.36
CA LEU A 234 1.90 21.72 29.18
C LEU A 234 2.22 20.69 30.27
N ALA A 235 1.80 20.95 31.51
CA ALA A 235 1.87 19.98 32.60
C ALA A 235 1.22 18.64 32.24
N LYS A 236 0.04 18.66 31.62
CA LYS A 236 -0.65 17.42 31.22
C LYS A 236 0.05 16.72 30.06
N ILE A 237 0.59 17.48 29.11
CA ILE A 237 1.38 16.93 28.00
C ILE A 237 2.65 16.25 28.52
N LEU A 238 3.35 16.89 29.47
CA LEU A 238 4.54 16.33 30.12
C LEU A 238 4.21 15.07 30.93
N GLU A 239 3.07 15.05 31.65
CA GLU A 239 2.57 13.86 32.34
C GLU A 239 2.29 12.70 31.38
N ILE A 240 1.61 12.96 30.25
CA ILE A 240 1.32 11.96 29.22
C ILE A 240 2.61 11.44 28.58
N ALA A 241 3.56 12.34 28.31
CA ALA A 241 4.88 12.01 27.78
C ALA A 241 5.80 11.34 28.82
N LYS A 242 5.40 11.28 30.10
CA LYS A 242 6.21 10.81 31.24
C LYS A 242 7.54 11.57 31.39
N VAL A 243 7.51 12.87 31.12
CA VAL A 243 8.67 13.77 31.24
C VAL A 243 8.52 14.65 32.47
N ASP A 244 9.58 14.70 33.26
CA ASP A 244 9.73 15.61 34.39
C ASP A 244 10.86 16.61 34.08
N LEU A 245 10.56 17.91 34.05
CA LEU A 245 11.54 18.92 33.64
C LEU A 245 12.70 19.06 34.64
N ASP A 246 12.49 18.69 35.90
CA ASP A 246 13.48 18.87 36.97
C ASP A 246 14.38 17.66 37.17
N LYS A 247 14.19 16.62 36.33
CA LYS A 247 15.04 15.44 36.29
C LYS A 247 16.04 15.49 35.14
N ARG A 248 17.11 14.70 35.30
CA ARG A 248 18.11 14.48 34.26
C ARG A 248 17.55 13.50 33.24
N PHE A 249 18.01 13.60 31.99
CA PHE A 249 17.57 12.71 30.92
C PHE A 249 17.70 11.22 31.27
N ALA A 250 18.79 10.83 31.96
CA ALA A 250 19.00 9.44 32.38
C ALA A 250 17.94 8.91 33.37
N ASP A 251 17.22 9.78 34.08
CA ASP A 251 16.23 9.40 35.10
C ASP A 251 14.80 9.24 34.51
N HIS A 252 14.62 9.44 33.20
CA HIS A 252 13.33 9.34 32.53
C HIS A 252 13.07 7.94 31.96
N TYR A 253 11.79 7.53 32.01
CA TYR A 253 11.29 6.18 31.72
C TYR A 253 11.67 5.60 30.33
N ASN A 254 11.99 6.44 29.34
CA ASN A 254 12.30 6.04 27.96
C ASN A 254 13.68 6.50 27.47
N TYR A 255 14.57 6.93 28.37
CA TYR A 255 15.94 7.23 27.96
C TYR A 255 16.71 5.92 27.80
N ASN A 256 17.06 5.57 26.56
CA ASN A 256 17.79 4.34 26.30
C ASN A 256 19.21 4.46 26.89
N THR A 257 19.44 3.80 28.01
CA THR A 257 20.64 3.95 28.86
C THR A 257 21.91 3.34 28.26
N GLN A 258 21.83 2.69 27.09
CA GLN A 258 22.92 1.89 26.55
C GLN A 258 24.05 2.70 25.91
N ASP A 259 23.83 3.96 25.53
CA ASP A 259 24.92 4.91 25.23
C ASP A 259 24.36 6.34 25.28
N PRO A 260 24.71 7.18 26.27
CA PRO A 260 24.34 8.58 26.23
C PRO A 260 24.99 9.21 25.00
N ASP A 261 24.18 9.77 24.11
CA ASP A 261 24.64 10.44 22.89
C ASP A 261 25.83 11.38 23.24
N PRO A 262 27.02 11.21 22.62
CA PRO A 262 28.18 12.05 22.91
C PRO A 262 27.92 13.54 22.71
N ASN A 263 26.85 13.90 21.99
CA ASN A 263 26.42 15.28 21.77
C ASN A 263 25.63 15.88 22.96
N LEU A 264 25.34 15.12 24.02
CA LEU A 264 24.64 15.62 25.21
C LEU A 264 25.57 16.29 26.23
N GLY A 265 26.89 16.03 26.13
CA GLY A 265 27.94 16.67 26.93
C GLY A 265 29.32 16.07 26.64
N ILE A 266 30.32 16.93 26.43
CA ILE A 266 31.69 16.52 26.07
C ILE A 266 32.67 16.67 27.26
N GLY A 267 32.27 17.45 28.27
CA GLY A 267 33.07 17.88 29.42
C GLY A 267 32.93 17.04 30.69
N PRO A 268 33.22 17.60 31.87
CA PRO A 268 33.34 16.85 33.13
C PRO A 268 32.03 16.20 33.57
N ASP A 269 30.87 16.75 33.17
CA ASP A 269 29.55 16.19 33.45
C ASP A 269 29.02 15.25 32.34
N LYS A 270 29.88 14.77 31.43
CA LYS A 270 29.49 13.83 30.35
C LYS A 270 28.69 12.62 30.84
N LYS A 271 29.01 12.10 32.04
CA LYS A 271 28.30 10.97 32.65
C LYS A 271 26.96 11.34 33.32
N ARG A 272 26.72 12.63 33.58
CA ARG A 272 25.60 13.08 34.43
C ARG A 272 24.34 13.44 33.63
N THR A 273 24.42 13.58 32.29
CA THR A 273 23.36 14.08 31.38
C THR A 273 22.75 15.44 31.80
N PRO A 274 22.28 16.30 30.87
CA PRO A 274 21.66 17.56 31.26
C PRO A 274 20.28 17.36 31.91
N ILE A 275 19.82 18.38 32.65
CA ILE A 275 18.46 18.45 33.19
C ILE A 275 17.53 18.95 32.10
N ALA A 276 16.34 18.34 31.98
CA ALA A 276 15.40 18.62 30.91
C ALA A 276 14.97 20.10 30.84
N ARG A 277 14.84 20.79 31.97
CA ARG A 277 14.55 22.23 32.01
C ARG A 277 15.64 23.09 31.37
N LEU A 278 16.91 22.68 31.51
CA LEU A 278 18.08 23.42 31.02
C LEU A 278 18.31 23.16 29.51
N SER A 279 18.35 21.90 29.12
CA SER A 279 18.62 21.51 27.73
C SER A 279 17.39 21.63 26.82
N GLY A 280 16.20 21.65 27.41
CA GLY A 280 14.94 21.52 26.70
C GLY A 280 14.62 20.07 26.34
N VAL A 281 13.42 19.86 25.79
CA VAL A 281 12.90 18.57 25.34
C VAL A 281 12.11 18.77 24.05
N ARG A 282 12.22 17.83 23.12
CA ARG A 282 11.38 17.81 21.92
C ARG A 282 10.19 16.89 22.16
N ILE A 283 8.98 17.38 21.96
CA ILE A 283 7.74 16.60 22.09
C ILE A 283 7.14 16.46 20.70
N SER A 284 7.26 15.26 20.13
CA SER A 284 6.64 14.90 18.87
C SER A 284 5.18 14.53 19.11
N MET A 285 4.27 15.33 18.57
CA MET A 285 2.84 15.09 18.56
C MET A 285 2.42 14.60 17.18
N ALA A 286 2.24 13.29 17.04
CA ALA A 286 1.81 12.69 15.78
C ALA A 286 0.28 12.52 15.78
N LEU A 287 -0.39 13.32 14.96
CA LEU A 287 -1.83 13.28 14.77
C LEU A 287 -2.17 12.36 13.60
N LYS A 288 -2.69 11.18 13.93
CA LYS A 288 -2.98 10.11 12.97
C LYS A 288 -4.48 9.95 12.75
N TYR A 289 -4.92 10.02 11.51
CA TYR A 289 -6.34 9.89 11.16
C TYR A 289 -6.69 8.48 10.69
N TYR A 290 -7.76 7.93 11.25
CA TYR A 290 -8.25 6.59 10.93
C TYR A 290 -9.77 6.57 10.82
N ASN A 291 -10.29 5.63 10.05
CA ASN A 291 -11.70 5.25 10.08
C ASN A 291 -11.81 3.74 9.90
N HIS A 292 -13.02 3.18 10.05
CA HIS A 292 -13.27 1.74 9.89
C HIS A 292 -12.41 0.81 10.76
N GLY A 293 -11.71 1.35 11.77
CA GLY A 293 -10.75 0.60 12.59
C GLY A 293 -9.47 0.23 11.82
N LEU A 294 -8.97 1.12 10.95
CA LEU A 294 -7.70 0.98 10.22
C LEU A 294 -6.47 1.32 11.09
N ASP A 295 -6.68 1.67 12.35
CA ASP A 295 -5.66 1.95 13.36
C ASP A 295 -5.02 0.67 13.94
N ASP A 296 -5.78 -0.44 13.98
CA ASP A 296 -5.31 -1.69 14.54
C ASP A 296 -4.30 -2.37 13.61
N LYS A 297 -3.01 -2.26 13.96
CA LYS A 297 -1.94 -3.04 13.31
C LYS A 297 -2.09 -4.54 13.55
N SER A 298 -2.91 -4.93 14.54
CA SER A 298 -3.24 -6.33 14.78
C SER A 298 -4.44 -6.68 13.92
N PHE A 299 -4.30 -7.67 13.05
CA PHE A 299 -5.40 -8.28 12.27
C PHE A 299 -6.48 -8.98 13.14
N LYS A 300 -6.65 -8.56 14.39
CA LYS A 300 -7.41 -9.26 15.45
C LYS A 300 -8.87 -8.83 15.54
N ASN A 301 -9.23 -7.64 15.06
CA ASN A 301 -10.61 -7.14 15.17
C ASN A 301 -11.36 -7.17 13.84
N ILE A 302 -12.35 -8.05 13.75
CA ILE A 302 -13.30 -8.16 12.62
C ILE A 302 -14.33 -7.01 12.64
N ALA A 303 -14.45 -6.29 13.76
CA ALA A 303 -15.40 -5.19 13.90
C ALA A 303 -15.03 -3.99 13.00
N ILE A 304 -15.96 -3.57 12.15
CA ILE A 304 -15.83 -2.36 11.35
C ILE A 304 -16.01 -1.16 12.28
N GLY A 305 -14.95 -0.38 12.47
CA GLY A 305 -15.00 0.85 13.25
C GLY A 305 -15.90 1.93 12.62
N PRO A 306 -16.01 3.11 13.26
CA PRO A 306 -16.88 4.18 12.76
C PRO A 306 -16.50 4.61 11.34
N LYS A 307 -17.53 4.96 10.53
CA LYS A 307 -17.36 5.48 9.16
C LYS A 307 -16.69 6.85 9.14
N THR A 308 -16.97 7.67 10.15
CA THR A 308 -16.38 9.00 10.30
C THR A 308 -14.92 8.89 10.73
N PRO A 309 -14.00 9.60 10.07
CA PRO A 309 -12.62 9.72 10.53
C PRO A 309 -12.56 10.20 11.98
N TYR A 310 -11.75 9.52 12.78
CA TYR A 310 -11.32 9.93 14.11
C TYR A 310 -9.80 10.07 14.10
N ALA A 311 -9.26 10.81 15.06
CA ALA A 311 -7.83 11.04 15.17
C ALA A 311 -7.25 10.36 16.42
N ILE A 312 -6.00 9.93 16.34
CA ILE A 312 -5.19 9.48 17.45
C ILE A 312 -4.01 10.45 17.55
N LEU A 313 -3.88 11.13 18.68
CA LEU A 313 -2.74 11.98 18.99
C LEU A 313 -1.75 11.18 19.82
N GLU A 314 -0.65 10.76 19.19
CA GLU A 314 0.47 10.11 19.88
C GLU A 314 1.46 11.17 20.35
N ILE A 315 1.74 11.19 21.65
CA ILE A 315 2.68 12.12 22.27
C ILE A 315 3.94 11.36 22.67
N ASN A 316 5.05 11.67 22.01
CA ASN A 316 6.34 11.01 22.25
C ASN A 316 7.43 12.05 22.56
N PRO A 317 8.17 11.90 23.68
CA PRO A 317 9.30 12.75 23.96
C PRO A 317 10.56 12.28 23.21
N SER A 318 11.43 13.23 22.89
CA SER A 318 12.78 13.02 22.40
C SER A 318 13.74 13.95 23.15
N PHE A 319 14.76 13.37 23.75
CA PHE A 319 15.72 14.06 24.59
C PHE A 319 16.93 14.49 23.75
N SER A 320 17.02 15.79 23.49
CA SER A 320 18.12 16.43 22.79
C SER A 320 18.16 17.90 23.19
N TRP A 321 19.27 18.58 22.94
CA TRP A 321 19.35 20.03 23.12
C TRP A 321 18.39 20.71 22.14
N THR A 322 17.38 21.42 22.68
CA THR A 322 16.37 22.12 21.89
C THR A 322 16.43 23.61 22.13
N SER A 323 16.64 24.37 21.05
CA SER A 323 16.83 25.81 21.07
C SER A 323 16.26 26.46 19.82
N LEU A 324 15.87 27.73 19.90
CA LEU A 324 15.53 28.54 18.72
C LEU A 324 16.74 29.24 18.08
N GLY A 325 17.94 29.02 18.62
CA GLY A 325 19.14 29.74 18.23
C GLY A 325 19.29 31.09 18.95
N GLN A 326 20.26 31.87 18.51
CA GLN A 326 20.59 33.15 19.13
C GLN A 326 19.72 34.29 18.60
N LYS A 327 19.06 35.01 19.50
CA LYS A 327 18.47 36.32 19.20
C LYS A 327 19.50 37.39 19.57
N LEU A 328 20.17 37.91 18.55
CA LEU A 328 21.11 39.01 18.70
C LEU A 328 20.36 40.32 18.67
N THR A 329 20.51 41.11 19.72
CA THR A 329 20.08 42.50 19.73
C THR A 329 21.31 43.36 19.92
N TYR A 330 21.64 44.16 18.92
CA TYR A 330 22.64 45.20 19.06
C TYR A 330 22.04 46.24 20.00
N ARG A 331 22.57 46.24 21.23
CA ARG A 331 22.18 47.22 22.22
C ARG A 331 23.13 48.37 22.07
N SER A 332 22.55 49.51 21.90
CA SER A 332 23.27 50.74 21.87
C SER A 332 23.81 51.07 23.29
N ASN A 333 23.06 50.72 24.37
CA ASN A 333 23.46 50.27 25.74
C ASN A 333 22.14 50.00 26.54
N ARG A 334 22.13 49.72 27.87
CA ARG A 334 20.89 49.80 28.67
C ARG A 334 20.34 51.23 28.72
N GLU A 335 21.20 52.27 28.64
CA GLU A 335 20.76 53.68 28.57
C GLU A 335 21.38 54.64 27.52
N SER A 336 22.49 54.37 26.81
CA SER A 336 22.85 55.20 25.62
C SER A 336 23.86 54.60 24.66
N LEU A 337 23.68 55.00 23.40
CA LEU A 337 24.04 54.45 22.11
C LEU A 337 25.47 54.69 21.60
N ASP A 338 26.22 53.61 21.39
CA ASP A 338 27.09 53.48 20.22
C ASP A 338 26.71 52.21 19.43
N ASP A 339 26.59 52.35 18.11
CA ASP A 339 26.39 51.23 17.20
C ASP A 339 27.65 50.35 17.32
N PRO A 340 27.55 49.03 17.63
CA PRO A 340 28.71 48.18 17.86
C PRO A 340 29.52 47.90 16.59
N ILE A 341 29.35 48.72 15.55
CA ILE A 341 30.16 48.79 14.34
C ILE A 341 30.32 50.28 14.02
N THR A 342 31.55 50.80 14.11
CA THR A 342 31.81 52.17 13.66
C THR A 342 31.59 52.25 12.13
N MET A 343 30.69 53.13 11.66
CA MET A 343 30.36 53.28 10.22
C MET A 343 31.56 53.59 9.32
N LYS A 344 32.67 54.08 9.90
CA LYS A 344 33.85 54.55 9.15
C LYS A 344 34.83 53.42 8.81
N ASP A 345 35.00 52.45 9.72
CA ASP A 345 36.08 51.44 9.65
C ASP A 345 35.59 50.00 9.90
N GLY A 346 34.31 49.80 10.25
CA GLY A 346 33.73 48.48 10.49
C GLY A 346 34.24 47.79 11.77
N VAL A 347 35.02 48.49 12.60
CA VAL A 347 35.56 47.98 13.87
C VAL A 347 34.48 48.05 14.94
N PRO A 348 34.24 46.96 15.69
CA PRO A 348 33.21 46.96 16.71
C PRO A 348 33.68 47.61 18.02
N ASP A 349 32.96 48.62 18.47
CA ASP A 349 33.14 49.28 19.77
C ASP A 349 31.77 49.43 20.45
N GLY A 350 31.47 48.58 21.43
CA GLY A 350 30.18 48.61 22.12
C GLY A 350 29.67 47.25 22.60
N TYR A 351 28.41 47.26 23.05
CA TYR A 351 27.76 46.11 23.67
C TYR A 351 26.87 45.34 22.68
N MET A 352 26.77 44.04 22.88
CA MET A 352 25.71 43.24 22.31
C MET A 352 25.03 42.43 23.40
N LEU A 353 23.70 42.35 23.31
CA LEU A 353 22.94 41.39 24.07
C LEU A 353 22.58 40.23 23.15
N THR A 354 22.96 39.03 23.56
CA THR A 354 22.51 37.80 22.93
C THR A 354 21.62 37.07 23.93
N MET A 355 20.41 36.75 23.51
CA MET A 355 19.54 35.83 24.25
C MET A 355 19.43 34.52 23.48
N TYR A 356 19.73 33.41 24.14
CA TYR A 356 19.65 32.08 23.57
C TYR A 356 18.61 31.24 24.31
N PRO A 357 17.35 31.22 23.83
CA PRO A 357 16.30 30.43 24.44
C PRO A 357 16.46 28.93 24.17
N ARG A 358 16.42 28.15 25.26
CA ARG A 358 16.28 26.69 25.28
C ARG A 358 14.96 26.32 25.95
N GLY A 359 14.35 25.23 25.51
CA GLY A 359 12.95 25.03 25.85
C GLY A 359 12.31 23.80 25.28
N ILE A 360 11.00 23.70 25.49
CA ILE A 360 10.21 22.61 24.97
C ILE A 360 9.79 22.95 23.54
N SER A 361 10.22 22.14 22.57
CA SER A 361 9.76 22.21 21.19
C SER A 361 8.62 21.23 21.00
N ILE A 362 7.47 21.70 20.58
CA ILE A 362 6.28 20.88 20.29
C ILE A 362 6.11 20.82 18.79
N ASP A 363 6.45 19.67 18.22
CA ASP A 363 6.38 19.42 16.79
C ASP A 363 5.12 18.62 16.48
N ILE A 364 4.24 19.20 15.67
CA ILE A 364 2.97 18.58 15.31
C ILE A 364 3.09 18.03 13.89
N SER A 365 2.92 16.72 13.74
CA SER A 365 2.91 16.06 12.44
C SER A 365 1.57 15.39 12.18
N THR A 366 1.14 15.36 10.92
CA THR A 366 -0.12 14.71 10.51
C THR A 366 0.16 13.50 9.63
N SER A 367 -0.57 12.40 9.86
CA SER A 367 -0.49 11.18 9.05
C SER A 367 -1.76 10.34 9.23
N GLY A 368 -1.80 9.11 8.71
CA GLY A 368 -2.92 8.19 8.92
C GLY A 368 -3.31 7.44 7.67
N ILE A 369 -4.37 6.64 7.79
CA ILE A 369 -4.97 5.90 6.68
C ILE A 369 -6.49 5.94 6.86
N VAL A 370 -7.18 6.46 5.85
CA VAL A 370 -8.64 6.44 5.80
C VAL A 370 -9.10 5.65 4.58
N GLY A 371 -10.17 4.89 4.74
CA GLY A 371 -10.76 4.08 3.70
C GLY A 371 -12.22 4.44 3.42
N SER A 372 -12.69 4.20 2.20
CA SER A 372 -14.11 4.19 1.88
C SER A 372 -14.47 2.93 1.11
N PHE A 373 -15.72 2.51 1.23
CA PHE A 373 -16.18 1.32 0.52
C PHE A 373 -16.14 1.58 -0.99
N SER A 374 -15.39 0.74 -1.72
CA SER A 374 -15.29 0.81 -3.17
C SER A 374 -15.62 -0.55 -3.78
N PHE A 375 -16.70 -0.60 -4.56
CA PHE A 375 -17.15 -1.85 -5.17
C PHE A 375 -16.10 -2.43 -6.12
N SER A 376 -15.34 -1.57 -6.81
CA SER A 376 -14.25 -1.98 -7.71
C SER A 376 -13.16 -2.75 -6.97
N TYR A 377 -12.79 -2.32 -5.75
CA TYR A 377 -11.81 -3.02 -4.93
C TYR A 377 -12.33 -4.38 -4.45
N LEU A 378 -13.57 -4.44 -3.98
CA LEU A 378 -14.21 -5.72 -3.63
C LEU A 378 -14.24 -6.68 -4.83
N LEU A 379 -14.61 -6.19 -6.02
CA LEU A 379 -14.66 -6.99 -7.24
C LEU A 379 -13.27 -7.52 -7.61
N ASN A 380 -12.23 -6.69 -7.54
CA ASN A 380 -10.85 -7.11 -7.81
C ASN A 380 -10.38 -8.21 -6.84
N GLN A 381 -10.78 -8.16 -5.57
CA GLN A 381 -10.48 -9.22 -4.60
C GLN A 381 -11.22 -10.52 -4.92
N ILE A 382 -12.48 -10.45 -5.35
CA ILE A 382 -13.24 -11.63 -5.79
C ILE A 382 -12.62 -12.23 -7.05
N ILE A 383 -12.21 -11.41 -8.02
CA ILE A 383 -11.51 -11.87 -9.25
C ILE A 383 -10.21 -12.59 -8.87
N THR A 384 -9.41 -12.00 -7.98
CA THR A 384 -8.17 -12.61 -7.49
C THR A 384 -8.44 -13.96 -6.81
N GLY A 385 -9.50 -14.04 -6.00
CA GLY A 385 -9.95 -15.29 -5.38
C GLY A 385 -10.41 -16.34 -6.39
N LEU A 386 -11.09 -15.94 -7.47
CA LEU A 386 -11.51 -16.83 -8.55
C LEU A 386 -10.32 -17.38 -9.34
N VAL A 387 -9.30 -16.56 -9.59
CA VAL A 387 -8.04 -16.99 -10.21
C VAL A 387 -7.34 -18.01 -9.31
N LEU A 388 -7.25 -17.76 -8.00
CA LEU A 388 -6.71 -18.71 -7.03
C LEU A 388 -7.47 -20.04 -7.02
N LEU A 389 -8.81 -20.03 -7.12
CA LEU A 389 -9.61 -21.25 -7.25
C LEU A 389 -9.23 -22.06 -8.51
N GLY A 390 -8.93 -21.38 -9.62
CA GLY A 390 -8.40 -22.02 -10.83
C GLY A 390 -7.09 -22.79 -10.57
N THR A 391 -6.19 -22.24 -9.73
CA THR A 391 -4.92 -22.89 -9.40
C THR A 391 -5.09 -24.21 -8.64
N ALA A 392 -6.16 -24.35 -7.83
CA ALA A 392 -6.46 -25.62 -7.15
C ALA A 392 -6.73 -26.76 -8.16
N SER A 393 -7.43 -26.45 -9.25
CA SER A 393 -7.68 -27.39 -10.34
C SER A 393 -6.39 -27.78 -11.06
N THR A 394 -5.49 -26.82 -11.28
CA THR A 394 -4.16 -27.08 -11.86
C THR A 394 -3.33 -28.00 -10.97
N ILE A 395 -3.32 -27.77 -9.65
CA ILE A 395 -2.63 -28.65 -8.68
C ILE A 395 -3.24 -30.05 -8.72
N CYS A 396 -4.57 -30.17 -8.70
CA CYS A 396 -5.24 -31.47 -8.79
C CYS A 396 -4.92 -32.19 -10.11
N THR A 397 -4.83 -31.45 -11.22
CA THR A 397 -4.42 -31.99 -12.53
C THR A 397 -2.97 -32.49 -12.48
N MET A 398 -2.08 -31.77 -11.82
CA MET A 398 -0.68 -32.21 -11.65
C MET A 398 -0.60 -33.48 -10.81
N VAL A 399 -1.36 -33.55 -9.72
CA VAL A 399 -1.46 -34.76 -8.88
C VAL A 399 -2.06 -35.93 -9.67
N ALA A 400 -3.09 -35.66 -10.48
CA ALA A 400 -3.71 -36.66 -11.34
C ALA A 400 -2.77 -37.20 -12.43
N LYS A 401 -1.88 -36.35 -12.96
CA LYS A 401 -0.92 -36.73 -14.00
C LYS A 401 0.29 -37.47 -13.47
N TYR A 402 0.83 -37.09 -12.31
CA TYR A 402 2.14 -37.60 -11.85
C TYR A 402 2.13 -38.44 -10.57
N MET A 403 1.18 -38.25 -9.65
CA MET A 403 1.31 -38.78 -8.28
C MET A 403 0.47 -40.03 -7.97
N LEU A 404 -0.46 -40.44 -8.84
CA LEU A 404 -1.36 -41.58 -8.58
C LEU A 404 -0.84 -42.94 -9.11
N GLY A 405 0.45 -43.04 -9.40
CA GLY A 405 1.11 -44.26 -9.87
C GLY A 405 0.50 -44.81 -11.17
N THR A 406 0.01 -46.04 -11.15
CA THR A 406 -0.60 -46.70 -12.33
C THR A 406 -1.88 -46.03 -12.80
N LYS A 407 -2.71 -45.51 -11.88
CA LYS A 407 -3.91 -44.74 -12.24
C LYS A 407 -3.55 -43.43 -12.94
N SER A 408 -2.44 -42.81 -12.52
CA SER A 408 -1.88 -41.60 -13.12
C SER A 408 -1.64 -41.74 -14.63
N LYS A 409 -1.10 -42.89 -15.05
CA LYS A 409 -0.86 -43.22 -16.47
C LYS A 409 -2.15 -43.38 -17.28
N ILE A 410 -3.23 -43.83 -16.65
CA ILE A 410 -4.54 -43.94 -17.28
C ILE A 410 -5.15 -42.54 -17.43
N TYR A 411 -5.09 -41.72 -16.37
CA TYR A 411 -5.59 -40.35 -16.41
C TYR A 411 -4.83 -39.48 -17.41
N SER A 412 -3.50 -39.58 -17.49
CA SER A 412 -2.73 -38.82 -18.48
C SER A 412 -3.13 -39.16 -19.92
N ARG A 413 -3.31 -40.44 -20.25
CA ARG A 413 -3.76 -40.90 -21.58
C ARG A 413 -5.20 -40.51 -21.91
N MET A 414 -6.07 -40.39 -20.90
CA MET A 414 -7.44 -39.92 -21.10
C MET A 414 -7.50 -38.40 -21.25
N MET A 415 -6.60 -37.67 -20.58
CA MET A 415 -6.54 -36.20 -20.63
C MET A 415 -5.76 -35.66 -21.83
N GLN A 416 -4.83 -36.44 -22.38
CA GLN A 416 -3.95 -36.05 -23.48
C GLN A 416 -4.11 -37.06 -24.61
N GLU A 417 -4.52 -36.58 -25.77
CA GLU A 417 -4.51 -37.35 -26.99
C GLU A 417 -3.13 -37.18 -27.64
N GLU A 418 -2.35 -38.27 -27.65
CA GLU A 418 -1.06 -38.30 -28.33
C GLU A 418 -1.32 -38.44 -29.84
N VAL A 419 -1.12 -37.36 -30.58
CA VAL A 419 -1.20 -37.34 -32.04
C VAL A 419 0.14 -37.81 -32.60
N ASN A 420 0.13 -38.92 -33.33
CA ASN A 420 1.27 -39.38 -34.11
C ASN A 420 0.90 -39.19 -35.58
N VAL A 421 1.53 -38.20 -36.22
CA VAL A 421 1.23 -37.77 -37.59
C VAL A 421 1.34 -38.94 -38.56
N ASP A 422 2.38 -39.77 -38.46
CA ASP A 422 2.60 -40.93 -39.34
C ASP A 422 1.50 -41.97 -39.18
N ARG A 423 1.07 -42.22 -37.94
CA ARG A 423 0.00 -43.17 -37.64
C ARG A 423 -1.32 -42.68 -38.21
N ASP A 424 -1.62 -41.40 -38.07
CA ASP A 424 -2.87 -40.83 -38.55
C ASP A 424 -2.88 -40.67 -40.08
N ALA A 425 -1.74 -40.34 -40.71
CA ALA A 425 -1.57 -40.40 -42.16
C ALA A 425 -1.72 -41.84 -42.70
N ALA A 426 -1.18 -42.85 -42.01
CA ALA A 426 -1.36 -44.25 -42.39
C ALA A 426 -2.82 -44.71 -42.28
N LYS A 427 -3.54 -44.28 -41.23
CA LYS A 427 -4.98 -44.54 -41.10
C LYS A 427 -5.76 -43.89 -42.25
N TYR A 428 -5.44 -42.63 -42.59
CA TYR A 428 -6.05 -41.92 -43.70
C TYR A 428 -5.88 -42.68 -45.01
N ALA A 429 -4.66 -43.12 -45.33
CA ALA A 429 -4.38 -43.90 -46.54
C ALA A 429 -5.15 -45.23 -46.57
N LEU A 430 -5.19 -45.98 -45.47
CA LEU A 430 -5.91 -47.25 -45.38
C LEU A 430 -7.43 -47.07 -45.50
N GLN A 431 -7.99 -46.05 -44.88
CA GLN A 431 -9.40 -45.70 -45.00
C GLN A 431 -9.75 -45.28 -46.44
N GLY A 432 -8.89 -44.50 -47.10
CA GLY A 432 -9.04 -44.14 -48.51
C GLY A 432 -9.04 -45.35 -49.46
N MET A 433 -8.15 -46.33 -49.21
CA MET A 433 -8.10 -47.59 -49.95
C MET A 433 -9.39 -48.41 -49.78
N LEU A 434 -9.91 -48.51 -48.54
CA LEU A 434 -11.18 -49.21 -48.27
C LEU A 434 -12.37 -48.47 -48.88
N ALA A 435 -12.40 -47.15 -48.79
CA ALA A 435 -13.45 -46.31 -49.36
C ALA A 435 -13.55 -46.48 -50.88
N THR A 436 -12.41 -46.56 -51.58
CA THR A 436 -12.37 -46.79 -53.04
C THR A 436 -12.94 -48.15 -53.42
N LYS A 437 -12.64 -49.20 -52.64
CA LYS A 437 -13.21 -50.54 -52.88
C LYS A 437 -14.72 -50.56 -52.67
N GLN A 438 -15.20 -49.86 -51.65
CA GLN A 438 -16.64 -49.76 -51.37
C GLN A 438 -17.36 -48.91 -52.44
N TYR A 439 -16.77 -47.80 -52.87
CA TYR A 439 -17.31 -46.94 -53.93
C TYR A 439 -17.59 -47.73 -55.21
N ARG A 440 -16.59 -48.47 -55.69
CA ARG A 440 -16.72 -49.32 -56.89
C ARG A 440 -17.78 -50.41 -56.76
N LYS A 441 -18.08 -50.85 -55.53
CA LYS A 441 -19.12 -51.84 -55.28
C LYS A 441 -20.52 -51.21 -55.34
N LEU A 442 -20.65 -49.97 -54.87
CA LEU A 442 -21.91 -49.21 -54.87
C LEU A 442 -22.29 -48.74 -56.27
N GLU A 443 -21.31 -48.26 -57.05
CA GLU A 443 -21.49 -47.79 -58.44
C GLU A 443 -21.95 -48.91 -59.41
N MET A 444 -21.69 -50.18 -59.09
CA MET A 444 -22.09 -51.32 -59.93
C MET A 444 -23.59 -51.67 -59.83
N ILE A 445 -24.39 -50.94 -59.05
CA ILE A 445 -25.80 -51.26 -58.81
C ILE A 445 -26.68 -50.76 -59.96
N ASP A 446 -26.60 -49.48 -60.34
CA ASP A 446 -27.44 -48.91 -61.41
C ASP A 446 -26.69 -48.52 -62.70
N GLY A 447 -25.34 -48.64 -62.72
CA GLY A 447 -24.54 -48.40 -63.92
C GLY A 447 -24.47 -46.93 -64.39
N VAL A 448 -24.88 -46.01 -63.52
CA VAL A 448 -24.73 -44.56 -63.66
C VAL A 448 -23.43 -44.13 -62.96
N GLU A 449 -22.73 -43.13 -63.53
CA GLU A 449 -21.48 -42.62 -62.94
C GLU A 449 -21.77 -41.88 -61.63
N GLY A 450 -21.22 -42.41 -60.53
CA GLY A 450 -21.36 -41.87 -59.17
C GLY A 450 -22.50 -42.47 -58.34
N ILE A 451 -22.42 -42.29 -57.02
CA ILE A 451 -23.39 -42.87 -56.08
C ILE A 451 -24.62 -41.95 -55.95
N THR A 452 -25.81 -42.48 -56.24
CA THR A 452 -27.07 -41.74 -56.16
C THR A 452 -27.75 -41.87 -54.77
N LEU A 453 -28.71 -40.98 -54.49
CA LEU A 453 -29.47 -40.98 -53.23
C LEU A 453 -30.23 -42.31 -53.02
N ASP A 454 -30.77 -42.89 -54.09
CA ASP A 454 -31.58 -44.12 -54.04
C ASP A 454 -30.71 -45.36 -53.76
N GLU A 455 -29.53 -45.45 -54.38
CA GLU A 455 -28.54 -46.50 -54.09
C GLU A 455 -28.08 -46.43 -52.62
N LEU A 456 -27.82 -45.23 -52.14
CA LEU A 456 -27.39 -45.01 -50.76
C LEU A 456 -28.50 -45.34 -49.77
N HIS A 457 -29.74 -44.98 -50.09
CA HIS A 457 -30.93 -45.34 -49.31
C HIS A 457 -31.14 -46.86 -49.29
N GLN A 458 -30.97 -47.56 -50.41
CA GLN A 458 -31.13 -49.01 -50.49
C GLN A 458 -30.08 -49.75 -49.66
N GLU A 459 -28.83 -49.28 -49.65
CA GLU A 459 -27.75 -49.91 -48.86
C GLU A 459 -27.86 -49.59 -47.37
N ILE A 460 -28.27 -48.38 -47.00
CA ILE A 460 -28.61 -48.04 -45.61
C ILE A 460 -29.80 -48.88 -45.13
N LYS A 461 -30.78 -49.10 -46.00
CA LYS A 461 -31.92 -49.97 -45.71
C LYS A 461 -31.48 -51.43 -45.49
N LYS A 462 -30.57 -51.97 -46.31
CA LYS A 462 -29.98 -53.30 -46.08
C LYS A 462 -29.18 -53.37 -44.77
N ALA A 463 -28.47 -52.31 -44.41
CA ALA A 463 -27.60 -52.27 -43.23
C ALA A 463 -28.35 -52.04 -41.91
N PHE A 464 -29.40 -51.21 -41.91
CA PHE A 464 -30.07 -50.72 -40.69
C PHE A 464 -31.56 -51.07 -40.60
N CYS A 465 -32.20 -51.36 -41.74
CA CYS A 465 -33.63 -51.66 -41.81
C CYS A 465 -33.90 -53.19 -41.99
N GLY A 466 -32.92 -53.99 -42.47
CA GLY A 466 -32.88 -55.46 -42.44
C GLY A 466 -33.84 -56.21 -43.38
N ASP A 467 -33.32 -57.03 -44.29
CA ASP A 467 -34.10 -58.13 -44.89
C ASP A 467 -34.04 -59.36 -43.96
N VAL A 468 -35.22 -59.90 -43.64
CA VAL A 468 -35.40 -61.17 -42.91
C VAL A 468 -34.75 -62.31 -43.70
N VAL A 469 -34.29 -63.35 -42.97
CA VAL A 469 -33.68 -64.66 -43.36
C VAL A 469 -32.15 -64.63 -43.09
N GLU A 470 -31.61 -65.15 -41.99
CA GLU A 470 -31.87 -66.44 -41.32
C GLU A 470 -31.41 -66.41 -39.83
N ASN A 471 -32.28 -66.90 -38.94
CA ASN A 471 -32.06 -67.32 -37.55
C ASN A 471 -30.79 -66.85 -36.80
N LYS A 472 -30.93 -65.78 -35.99
CA LYS A 472 -30.29 -65.75 -34.65
C LYS A 472 -31.25 -65.22 -33.60
N THR A 473 -31.54 -66.09 -32.64
CA THR A 473 -32.13 -65.77 -31.35
C THR A 473 -31.24 -64.79 -30.59
N GLY A 474 -31.80 -63.63 -30.23
CA GLY A 474 -31.21 -62.72 -29.24
C GLY A 474 -31.00 -61.30 -29.75
N SER A 475 -31.73 -60.37 -29.13
CA SER A 475 -31.66 -58.90 -29.21
C SER A 475 -32.07 -58.24 -30.53
N SER A 476 -33.37 -57.95 -30.65
CA SER A 476 -33.90 -56.93 -31.54
C SER A 476 -33.44 -55.54 -31.08
N GLY A 477 -32.46 -54.95 -31.76
CA GLY A 477 -32.23 -53.51 -31.69
C GLY A 477 -33.41 -52.75 -32.34
N PRO A 478 -33.59 -51.46 -32.05
CA PRO A 478 -34.61 -50.65 -32.72
C PRO A 478 -34.21 -50.50 -34.20
N ASN A 479 -34.90 -51.21 -35.10
CA ASN A 479 -34.73 -51.03 -36.54
C ASN A 479 -35.24 -49.63 -36.92
N LEU A 480 -34.47 -48.89 -37.72
CA LEU A 480 -34.88 -47.59 -38.23
C LEU A 480 -36.07 -47.76 -39.20
N SER A 481 -36.95 -46.77 -39.26
CA SER A 481 -38.01 -46.72 -40.27
C SER A 481 -37.43 -46.35 -41.65
N ASP A 482 -38.15 -46.70 -42.71
CA ASP A 482 -37.77 -46.37 -44.10
C ASP A 482 -37.52 -44.87 -44.30
N HIS A 483 -38.33 -44.02 -43.65
CA HIS A 483 -38.16 -42.56 -43.69
C HIS A 483 -36.89 -42.10 -42.97
N GLU A 484 -36.51 -42.72 -41.85
CA GLU A 484 -35.27 -42.42 -41.15
C GLU A 484 -34.03 -42.93 -41.93
N CYS A 485 -34.14 -44.11 -42.55
CA CYS A 485 -33.15 -44.64 -43.49
C CYS A 485 -32.94 -43.65 -44.69
N LEU A 486 -34.00 -42.98 -45.17
CA LEU A 486 -33.91 -41.92 -46.20
C LEU A 486 -33.26 -40.62 -45.66
N ILE A 487 -33.58 -40.22 -44.43
CA ILE A 487 -32.98 -39.03 -43.80
C ILE A 487 -31.47 -39.20 -43.59
N LEU A 488 -31.04 -40.40 -43.20
CA LEU A 488 -29.61 -40.72 -43.09
C LEU A 488 -28.91 -40.64 -44.45
N ALA A 489 -29.56 -41.14 -45.51
CA ALA A 489 -29.02 -41.02 -46.85
C ALA A 489 -28.87 -39.56 -47.29
N MET A 490 -29.85 -38.72 -46.96
CA MET A 490 -29.79 -37.28 -47.19
C MET A 490 -28.67 -36.59 -46.41
N TYR A 491 -28.38 -37.02 -45.18
CA TYR A 491 -27.27 -36.44 -44.43
C TYR A 491 -25.93 -36.75 -45.07
N ILE A 492 -25.74 -37.97 -45.57
CA ILE A 492 -24.52 -38.35 -46.28
C ILE A 492 -24.40 -37.53 -47.57
N MET A 493 -25.45 -37.45 -48.41
CA MET A 493 -25.44 -36.64 -49.64
C MET A 493 -25.10 -35.16 -49.37
N ARG A 494 -25.69 -34.55 -48.33
CA ARG A 494 -25.44 -33.15 -47.97
C ARG A 494 -24.02 -32.88 -47.48
N VAL A 495 -23.38 -33.87 -46.88
CA VAL A 495 -22.00 -33.79 -46.39
C VAL A 495 -21.01 -34.27 -47.46
N ALA A 496 -21.47 -34.96 -48.51
CA ALA A 496 -20.65 -35.49 -49.59
C ALA A 496 -20.45 -34.51 -50.74
N ASP A 497 -21.59 -34.08 -51.31
CA ASP A 497 -21.67 -33.27 -52.52
C ASP A 497 -20.99 -31.92 -52.26
N ASP A 498 -19.93 -31.63 -53.03
CA ASP A 498 -19.17 -30.40 -52.88
C ASP A 498 -20.02 -29.15 -53.17
N GLU A 499 -21.02 -29.23 -54.03
CA GLU A 499 -21.97 -28.13 -54.27
C GLU A 499 -22.91 -27.95 -53.07
N ALA A 500 -23.30 -29.04 -52.40
CA ALA A 500 -24.08 -28.97 -51.16
C ALA A 500 -23.25 -28.37 -50.01
N LYS A 501 -21.97 -28.73 -49.89
CA LYS A 501 -21.01 -28.09 -48.98
C LYS A 501 -20.83 -26.61 -49.32
N GLU A 502 -20.65 -26.26 -50.59
CA GLU A 502 -20.45 -24.87 -51.01
C GLU A 502 -21.71 -24.03 -50.77
N ARG A 503 -22.90 -24.57 -51.01
CA ARG A 503 -24.18 -23.95 -50.62
C ARG A 503 -24.30 -23.80 -49.11
N PHE A 504 -23.84 -24.79 -48.35
CA PHE A 504 -23.80 -24.74 -46.90
C PHE A 504 -22.90 -23.60 -46.42
N LEU A 505 -21.69 -23.47 -46.98
CA LEU A 505 -20.71 -22.41 -46.73
C LEU A 505 -21.21 -21.03 -47.17
N LYS A 506 -21.93 -20.94 -48.28
CA LYS A 506 -22.57 -19.71 -48.80
C LYS A 506 -23.85 -19.31 -48.03
N GLY A 507 -24.26 -20.08 -47.02
CA GLY A 507 -25.43 -19.77 -46.18
C GLY A 507 -26.79 -19.95 -46.86
N LEU A 508 -26.84 -20.73 -47.94
CA LEU A 508 -28.06 -21.06 -48.67
C LEU A 508 -28.84 -22.19 -47.95
N PRO A 509 -30.18 -22.28 -48.15
CA PRO A 509 -30.97 -23.37 -47.58
C PRO A 509 -30.46 -24.74 -48.07
N ASN A 510 -30.56 -25.75 -47.20
CA ASN A 510 -30.15 -27.11 -47.55
C ASN A 510 -31.03 -27.65 -48.68
N LEU A 511 -30.45 -28.45 -49.57
CA LEU A 511 -31.18 -29.11 -50.65
C LEU A 511 -32.32 -29.98 -50.11
N THR A 512 -33.45 -29.93 -50.80
CA THR A 512 -34.65 -30.74 -50.52
C THR A 512 -34.53 -32.15 -51.14
N VAL A 513 -35.36 -33.10 -50.69
CA VAL A 513 -35.34 -34.51 -51.15
C VAL A 513 -35.45 -34.60 -52.67
N SER A 514 -36.33 -33.81 -53.27
CA SER A 514 -36.55 -33.76 -54.72
C SER A 514 -35.36 -33.20 -55.49
N GLU A 515 -34.70 -32.17 -54.96
CA GLU A 515 -33.52 -31.56 -55.59
C GLU A 515 -32.26 -32.43 -55.48
N MET A 516 -32.25 -33.41 -54.56
CA MET A 516 -31.18 -34.41 -54.41
C MET A 516 -31.44 -35.66 -55.24
N GLY A 517 -32.70 -36.00 -55.52
CA GLY A 517 -33.07 -37.13 -56.39
C GLY A 517 -32.90 -36.84 -57.88
N ASP A 518 -32.96 -35.57 -58.31
CA ASP A 518 -32.81 -35.18 -59.71
C ASP A 518 -31.32 -35.11 -60.13
N GLY A 519 -30.74 -36.27 -60.44
CA GLY A 519 -29.48 -36.37 -61.21
C GLY A 519 -28.20 -35.98 -60.50
N ARG A 520 -28.18 -35.95 -59.15
CA ARG A 520 -26.96 -35.73 -58.35
C ARG A 520 -26.34 -37.05 -57.92
N SER A 521 -25.02 -37.17 -58.09
CA SER A 521 -24.25 -38.32 -57.65
C SER A 521 -22.96 -37.89 -56.93
N ILE A 522 -22.47 -38.73 -56.02
CA ILE A 522 -21.22 -38.52 -55.30
C ILE A 522 -20.06 -39.12 -56.10
N ASN A 523 -19.00 -38.33 -56.31
CA ASN A 523 -17.77 -38.76 -56.98
C ASN A 523 -16.83 -39.53 -56.06
N LEU A 524 -15.87 -40.27 -56.63
CA LEU A 524 -14.92 -41.07 -55.85
C LEU A 524 -14.10 -40.22 -54.87
N SER A 525 -13.67 -39.02 -55.26
CA SER A 525 -12.93 -38.10 -54.38
C SER A 525 -13.78 -37.64 -53.20
N GLU A 526 -15.01 -37.18 -53.46
CA GLU A 526 -15.97 -36.75 -52.44
C GLU A 526 -16.32 -37.88 -51.46
N TRP A 527 -16.46 -39.10 -51.98
CA TRP A 527 -16.68 -40.30 -51.19
C TRP A 527 -15.48 -40.64 -50.30
N THR A 528 -14.26 -40.56 -50.84
CA THR A 528 -13.05 -40.79 -50.05
C THR A 528 -12.87 -39.76 -48.94
N GLU A 529 -13.19 -38.49 -49.18
CA GLU A 529 -13.05 -37.42 -48.19
C GLU A 529 -13.98 -37.57 -46.99
N ILE A 530 -15.24 -37.98 -47.19
CA ILE A 530 -16.14 -38.24 -46.06
C ILE A 530 -15.68 -39.46 -45.25
N MET A 531 -15.28 -40.52 -45.93
CA MET A 531 -14.90 -41.78 -45.29
C MET A 531 -13.58 -41.67 -44.52
N THR A 532 -12.75 -40.71 -44.90
CA THR A 532 -11.45 -40.42 -44.28
C THR A 532 -11.47 -39.23 -43.33
N GLY A 533 -12.64 -38.57 -43.17
CA GLY A 533 -12.87 -37.28 -42.49
C GLY A 533 -12.45 -37.23 -41.02
N ASP A 534 -11.15 -37.35 -40.80
CA ASP A 534 -10.41 -37.10 -39.58
C ASP A 534 -9.60 -35.80 -39.76
N VAL A 535 -8.73 -35.47 -38.81
CA VAL A 535 -7.95 -34.21 -38.74
C VAL A 535 -7.11 -33.88 -40.00
N ILE A 536 -6.90 -34.83 -40.91
CA ILE A 536 -6.02 -34.72 -42.08
C ILE A 536 -6.84 -34.77 -43.37
N ASP A 537 -6.64 -33.81 -44.27
CA ASP A 537 -7.19 -33.79 -45.62
C ASP A 537 -6.12 -34.08 -46.69
N ASN A 538 -6.56 -34.23 -47.96
CA ASN A 538 -5.66 -34.51 -49.09
C ASN A 538 -4.63 -33.40 -49.34
N GLU A 539 -4.89 -32.16 -48.94
CA GLU A 539 -3.95 -31.05 -49.08
C GLU A 539 -2.88 -31.11 -48.00
N MET A 540 -3.28 -31.28 -46.73
CA MET A 540 -2.37 -31.52 -45.61
C MET A 540 -1.50 -32.75 -45.83
N LEU A 541 -2.03 -33.84 -46.38
CA LEU A 541 -1.25 -35.03 -46.68
C LEU A 541 -0.14 -34.73 -47.71
N LYS A 542 -0.43 -33.93 -48.74
CA LYS A 542 0.58 -33.49 -49.71
C LYS A 542 1.65 -32.60 -49.08
N GLU A 543 1.29 -31.76 -48.11
CA GLU A 543 2.25 -30.94 -47.37
C GLU A 543 3.14 -31.79 -46.44
N ILE A 544 2.55 -32.74 -45.71
CA ILE A 544 3.29 -33.68 -44.84
C ILE A 544 4.31 -34.47 -45.67
N ILE A 545 3.89 -35.04 -46.81
CA ILE A 545 4.78 -35.82 -47.69
C ILE A 545 5.88 -34.95 -48.31
N LYS A 546 5.60 -33.68 -48.63
CA LYS A 546 6.64 -32.76 -49.11
C LYS A 546 7.66 -32.45 -48.02
N GLY A 547 7.22 -32.26 -46.78
CA GLY A 547 8.09 -31.98 -45.64
C GLY A 547 8.95 -33.17 -45.17
N GLU A 548 8.60 -34.41 -45.52
CA GLU A 548 9.44 -35.60 -45.29
C GLU A 548 10.54 -35.79 -46.36
N ASN A 549 10.43 -35.13 -47.51
CA ASN A 549 11.37 -35.25 -48.63
C ASN A 549 12.43 -34.13 -48.66
N ASP A 550 12.35 -33.16 -47.74
CA ASP A 550 13.38 -32.16 -47.41
C ASP A 550 14.12 -32.58 -46.12
#